data_AF-L7CLX4-F1
#
_entry.id   AF-L7CLX4-F1
#
_cell.length_a   1.000
_cell.length_b   1.000
_cell.length_c   1.000
_cell.angle_alpha   90.00
_cell.angle_beta   90.00
_cell.angle_gamma   90.00
#
_symmetry.space_group_name_H-M   'P 1'
#
loop_
_entity.id
_entity.type
_entity.pdbx_description
1 polymer ?
#
loop_
_entity_poly.entity_id
_entity_poly.type
_entity_poly.pdbx_seq_one_letter_code
_entity_poly.pdbx_strand_id
1 'polypeptide(L)'
;MKRLRRLTVVEWLTILGVMLVLGGLLLPDSATTTRWRLEERARDFTSVSVARLADETIVAMDVDITGTWTCSHRLNRSEFTFSPRPDGQFNVDFSRSGCLGGCQLRRTASIDRGVIGLDAAVAEYLPRTYNTLYVIRVHGAVYLLPAEWLSDFERELDADAGGWEWYVFRRGNDANEPSNAPEHASRAFSNGQSTARAG
;
A
#
# COMPACT_ATOMS: atom_id res chain seq x y z
N MET A 1 62.42 14.31 -12.74
CA MET A 1 61.57 14.66 -11.58
C MET A 1 60.56 15.73 -11.99
N LYS A 2 59.26 15.43 -12.07
CA LYS A 2 58.23 16.42 -12.40
C LYS A 2 57.87 17.19 -11.11
N ARG A 3 58.07 18.52 -11.08
CA ARG A 3 57.62 19.36 -9.97
C ARG A 3 56.09 19.42 -9.99
N LEU A 4 55.43 19.00 -8.90
CA LEU A 4 54.00 19.24 -8.74
C LEU A 4 53.76 20.74 -8.56
N ARG A 5 52.96 21.32 -9.45
CA ARG A 5 52.47 22.69 -9.33
C ARG A 5 51.53 22.76 -8.13
N ARG A 6 51.75 23.70 -7.22
CA ARG A 6 50.82 23.96 -6.12
C ARG A 6 49.57 24.63 -6.67
N LEU A 7 48.41 24.04 -6.39
CA LEU A 7 47.11 24.62 -6.70
C LEU A 7 46.91 25.91 -5.90
N THR A 8 46.31 26.90 -6.54
CA THR A 8 45.88 28.16 -5.93
C THR A 8 44.60 27.94 -5.10
N VAL A 9 44.31 28.85 -4.18
CA VAL A 9 43.08 28.80 -3.35
C VAL A 9 41.82 28.80 -4.22
N VAL A 10 41.83 29.55 -5.34
CA VAL A 10 40.70 29.62 -6.27
C VAL A 10 40.45 28.26 -6.94
N GLU A 11 41.50 27.58 -7.41
CA GLU A 11 41.36 26.25 -8.03
C GLU A 11 40.81 25.22 -7.03
N TRP A 12 41.24 25.28 -5.77
CA TRP A 12 40.66 24.44 -4.70
C TRP A 12 39.18 24.69 -4.50
N LEU A 13 38.75 25.96 -4.44
CA LEU A 13 37.33 26.30 -4.28
C LEU A 13 36.49 25.86 -5.49
N THR A 14 37.03 26.00 -6.71
CA THR A 14 36.34 25.54 -7.92
C THR A 14 36.17 24.03 -7.92
N ILE A 15 37.22 23.26 -7.60
CA ILE A 15 37.12 21.80 -7.51
C ILE A 15 36.09 21.40 -6.46
N LEU A 16 36.12 22.03 -5.29
CA LEU A 16 35.20 21.71 -4.20
C LEU A 16 33.75 22.06 -4.57
N GLY A 17 33.52 23.20 -5.22
CA GLY A 17 32.21 23.60 -5.73
C GLY A 17 31.66 22.64 -6.81
N VAL A 18 32.50 22.23 -7.77
CA VAL A 18 32.13 21.25 -8.79
C VAL A 18 31.82 19.89 -8.14
N MET A 19 32.62 19.44 -7.18
CA MET A 19 32.36 18.20 -6.44
C MET A 19 31.06 18.27 -5.64
N LEU A 20 30.68 19.43 -5.10
CA LEU A 20 29.44 19.61 -4.35
C LEU A 20 28.21 19.59 -5.27
N VAL A 21 28.29 20.23 -6.44
CA VAL A 21 27.23 20.19 -7.46
C VAL A 21 27.07 18.79 -8.04
N LEU A 22 28.19 18.13 -8.41
CA LEU A 22 28.16 16.75 -8.89
C LEU A 22 27.69 15.79 -7.81
N GLY A 23 28.10 15.97 -6.56
CA GLY A 23 27.64 15.18 -5.42
C GLY A 23 26.14 15.33 -5.20
N GLY A 24 25.60 16.55 -5.27
CA GLY A 24 24.16 16.80 -5.16
C GLY A 24 23.34 16.20 -6.31
N LEU A 25 23.88 16.17 -7.53
CA LEU A 25 23.24 15.53 -8.70
C LEU A 25 23.26 14.01 -8.65
N LEU A 26 24.20 13.41 -7.90
CA LEU A 26 24.34 11.96 -7.77
C LEU A 26 23.57 11.37 -6.59
N LEU A 27 23.05 12.21 -5.68
CA LEU A 27 22.17 11.73 -4.63
C LEU A 27 20.82 11.36 -5.26
N PRO A 28 20.36 10.10 -5.10
CA PRO A 28 19.05 9.72 -5.57
C PRO A 28 18.01 10.62 -4.91
N ASP A 29 17.04 11.09 -5.69
CA ASP A 29 15.92 11.83 -5.12
C ASP A 29 15.17 10.95 -4.09
N SER A 30 14.41 11.60 -3.22
CA SER A 30 13.64 10.90 -2.18
C SER A 30 12.68 9.87 -2.77
N ALA A 31 12.16 10.12 -3.98
CA ALA A 31 11.30 9.21 -4.71
C ALA A 31 12.04 7.91 -5.12
N THR A 32 13.24 8.02 -5.68
CA THR A 32 14.07 6.90 -6.09
C THR A 32 14.49 6.07 -4.88
N THR A 33 14.91 6.74 -3.79
CA THR A 33 15.26 6.04 -2.55
C THR A 33 14.07 5.29 -1.98
N THR A 34 12.88 5.89 -1.99
CA THR A 34 11.69 5.23 -1.44
C THR A 34 11.23 4.08 -2.33
N ARG A 35 11.25 4.26 -3.65
CA ARG A 35 11.00 3.18 -4.61
C ARG A 35 11.93 2.00 -4.36
N TRP A 36 13.23 2.23 -4.23
CA TRP A 36 14.21 1.18 -3.99
C TRP A 36 13.91 0.39 -2.71
N ARG A 37 13.57 1.08 -1.62
CA ARG A 37 13.16 0.43 -0.35
C ARG A 37 11.86 -0.38 -0.47
N LEU A 38 10.90 0.09 -1.26
CA LEU A 38 9.66 -0.66 -1.49
C LEU A 38 9.92 -1.92 -2.32
N GLU A 39 10.73 -1.80 -3.38
CA GLU A 39 11.14 -2.94 -4.20
C GLU A 39 11.96 -3.96 -3.38
N GLU A 40 12.86 -3.49 -2.51
CA GLU A 40 13.63 -4.33 -1.58
C GLU A 40 12.70 -5.08 -0.60
N ARG A 41 11.79 -4.36 0.07
CA ARG A 41 10.81 -4.98 0.97
C ARG A 41 9.92 -6.01 0.28
N ALA A 42 9.49 -5.72 -0.95
CA ALA A 42 8.70 -6.65 -1.74
C ALA A 42 9.50 -7.90 -2.15
N ARG A 43 10.80 -7.75 -2.42
CA ARG A 43 11.70 -8.85 -2.78
C ARG A 43 12.00 -9.75 -1.59
N ASP A 44 12.27 -9.15 -0.43
CA ASP A 44 12.71 -9.87 0.77
C ASP A 44 11.53 -10.42 1.58
N PHE A 45 10.30 -10.18 1.13
CA PHE A 45 9.10 -10.66 1.79
C PHE A 45 9.03 -12.19 1.73
N THR A 46 9.07 -12.80 2.91
CA THR A 46 8.74 -14.21 3.06
C THR A 46 7.25 -14.30 3.31
N SER A 47 6.54 -15.03 2.44
CA SER A 47 5.09 -15.22 2.57
C SER A 47 4.74 -15.70 3.98
N VAL A 48 3.84 -15.00 4.65
CA VAL A 48 3.25 -15.49 5.88
C VAL A 48 2.21 -16.53 5.47
N SER A 49 2.29 -17.74 6.03
CA SER A 49 1.25 -18.75 5.87
C SER A 49 -0.04 -18.15 6.43
N VAL A 50 -0.97 -17.79 5.55
CA VAL A 50 -2.16 -17.06 5.95
C VAL A 50 -3.06 -17.99 6.74
N ALA A 51 -3.46 -17.57 7.94
CA ALA A 51 -4.51 -18.23 8.68
C ALA A 51 -5.79 -18.21 7.82
N ARG A 52 -6.46 -19.36 7.74
CA ARG A 52 -7.73 -19.46 7.04
C ARG A 52 -8.72 -18.47 7.66
N LEU A 53 -9.51 -17.76 6.85
CA LEU A 53 -10.61 -16.93 7.37
C LEU A 53 -11.43 -17.74 8.36
N ALA A 54 -11.73 -17.13 9.51
CA ALA A 54 -12.54 -17.78 10.54
C ALA A 54 -13.96 -18.05 10.01
N ASP A 55 -14.45 -17.19 9.13
CA ASP A 55 -15.74 -17.30 8.48
C ASP A 55 -15.59 -17.40 6.95
N GLU A 56 -15.77 -18.61 6.42
CA GLU A 56 -15.74 -18.85 4.97
C GLU A 56 -16.92 -18.20 4.23
N THR A 57 -17.99 -17.77 4.94
CA THR A 57 -19.15 -17.12 4.31
C THR A 57 -18.85 -15.70 3.82
N ILE A 58 -17.79 -15.08 4.34
CA ILE A 58 -17.33 -13.75 3.94
C ILE A 58 -16.59 -13.81 2.60
N VAL A 59 -16.01 -14.96 2.23
CA VAL A 59 -15.22 -15.10 1.00
C VAL A 59 -16.15 -15.20 -0.22
N ALA A 60 -16.00 -14.25 -1.15
CA ALA A 60 -16.80 -14.20 -2.35
C ALA A 60 -16.09 -14.92 -3.51
N MET A 61 -16.63 -16.06 -3.93
CA MET A 61 -16.07 -16.89 -5.00
C MET A 61 -16.64 -16.58 -6.39
N ASP A 62 -17.74 -15.81 -6.45
CA ASP A 62 -18.54 -15.51 -7.63
C ASP A 62 -18.24 -14.13 -8.25
N VAL A 63 -17.07 -13.57 -7.96
CA VAL A 63 -16.73 -12.19 -8.28
C VAL A 63 -15.79 -12.11 -9.47
N ASP A 64 -16.17 -11.31 -10.47
CA ASP A 64 -15.24 -10.81 -11.47
C ASP A 64 -14.32 -9.75 -10.85
N ILE A 65 -13.03 -10.10 -10.72
CA ILE A 65 -12.01 -9.22 -10.13
C ILE A 65 -11.40 -8.22 -11.11
N THR A 66 -11.80 -8.23 -12.39
CA THR A 66 -11.19 -7.35 -13.40
C THR A 66 -11.45 -5.86 -13.11
N GLY A 67 -10.53 -5.01 -13.56
CA GLY A 67 -10.58 -3.56 -13.38
C GLY A 67 -9.75 -3.06 -12.20
N THR A 68 -10.01 -1.82 -11.79
CA THR A 68 -9.19 -1.12 -10.80
C THR A 68 -9.81 -1.21 -9.40
N TRP A 69 -8.97 -1.50 -8.42
CA TRP A 69 -9.30 -1.57 -7.00
C TRP A 69 -8.42 -0.57 -6.26
N THR A 70 -9.03 0.32 -5.50
CA THR A 70 -8.33 1.42 -4.82
C THR A 70 -8.42 1.26 -3.30
N CYS A 71 -7.30 1.46 -2.62
CA CYS A 71 -7.25 1.69 -1.18
C CYS A 71 -6.65 3.08 -0.94
N SER A 72 -7.43 3.97 -0.35
CA SER A 72 -7.01 5.33 -0.02
C SER A 72 -6.87 5.44 1.50
N HIS A 73 -5.69 5.85 1.97
CA HIS A 73 -5.42 6.09 3.38
C HIS A 73 -4.67 7.42 3.57
N ARG A 74 -5.37 8.44 4.09
CA ARG A 74 -4.84 9.79 4.29
C ARG A 74 -4.20 10.34 3.00
N LEU A 75 -2.88 10.56 3.01
CA LEU A 75 -2.10 11.09 1.89
C LEU A 75 -1.52 9.99 0.96
N ASN A 76 -1.90 8.74 1.18
CA ASN A 76 -1.43 7.59 0.41
C ASN A 76 -2.58 6.95 -0.34
N ARG A 77 -2.36 6.63 -1.61
CA ARG A 77 -3.29 5.85 -2.42
C ARG A 77 -2.57 4.67 -3.06
N SER A 78 -3.21 3.51 -2.98
CA SER A 78 -2.78 2.28 -3.64
C SER A 78 -3.83 1.84 -4.62
N GLU A 79 -3.40 1.32 -5.75
CA GLU A 79 -4.30 0.79 -6.76
C GLU A 79 -3.79 -0.55 -7.26
N PHE A 80 -4.70 -1.49 -7.43
CA PHE A 80 -4.49 -2.69 -8.23
C PHE A 80 -5.35 -2.58 -9.48
N THR A 81 -4.77 -2.82 -10.65
CA THR A 81 -5.53 -3.00 -11.89
C THR A 81 -5.33 -4.42 -12.37
N PHE A 82 -6.40 -5.22 -12.38
CA PHE A 82 -6.42 -6.59 -12.86
C PHE A 82 -6.88 -6.64 -14.30
N SER A 83 -6.05 -7.21 -15.18
CA SER A 83 -6.37 -7.47 -16.59
C SER A 83 -6.33 -8.98 -16.86
N PRO A 84 -7.37 -9.56 -17.46
CA PRO A 84 -7.43 -11.01 -17.69
C PRO A 84 -6.37 -11.45 -18.70
N ARG A 85 -5.85 -12.67 -18.53
CA ARG A 85 -4.93 -13.32 -19.47
C ARG A 85 -5.58 -14.54 -20.13
N PRO A 86 -5.10 -14.98 -21.32
CA PRO A 86 -5.64 -16.15 -22.00
C PRO A 86 -5.47 -17.48 -21.25
N ASP A 87 -4.51 -17.55 -20.32
CA ASP A 87 -4.20 -18.74 -19.50
C ASP A 87 -5.06 -18.85 -18.23
N GLY A 88 -6.06 -17.98 -18.08
CA GLY A 88 -6.93 -17.91 -16.88
C GLY A 88 -6.30 -17.19 -15.69
N GLN A 89 -5.07 -16.69 -15.83
CA GLN A 89 -4.44 -15.81 -14.83
C GLN A 89 -4.78 -14.34 -15.09
N PHE A 90 -4.20 -13.44 -14.29
CA PHE A 90 -4.34 -12.00 -14.44
C PHE A 90 -2.97 -11.34 -14.51
N ASN A 91 -2.84 -10.33 -15.37
CA ASN A 91 -1.79 -9.32 -15.24
C ASN A 91 -2.26 -8.31 -14.20
N VAL A 92 -1.36 -7.94 -13.30
CA VAL A 92 -1.64 -7.03 -12.20
C VAL A 92 -0.67 -5.86 -12.24
N ASP A 93 -1.20 -4.66 -12.49
CA ASP A 93 -0.47 -3.42 -12.29
C ASP A 93 -0.81 -2.89 -10.90
N PHE A 94 0.18 -2.89 -10.00
CA PHE A 94 0.08 -2.26 -8.70
C PHE A 94 0.72 -0.88 -8.77
N SER A 95 -0.06 0.15 -8.47
CA SER A 95 0.38 1.54 -8.46
C SER A 95 0.26 2.12 -7.05
N ARG A 96 1.22 2.99 -6.71
CA ARG A 96 1.20 3.79 -5.51
C ARG A 96 1.38 5.24 -5.89
N SER A 97 0.54 6.11 -5.34
CA SER A 97 0.69 7.55 -5.43
C SER A 97 0.68 8.18 -4.03
N GLY A 98 1.46 9.25 -3.85
CA GLY A 98 1.60 9.97 -2.59
C GLY A 98 2.73 10.98 -2.62
N CYS A 99 2.89 11.74 -1.53
CA CYS A 99 3.87 12.84 -1.42
C CYS A 99 5.34 12.38 -1.51
N LEU A 100 5.62 11.09 -1.33
CA LEU A 100 6.98 10.51 -1.30
C LEU A 100 7.40 9.91 -2.66
N GLY A 101 6.65 10.19 -3.72
CA GLY A 101 6.87 9.66 -5.06
C GLY A 101 5.80 8.62 -5.46
N GLY A 102 5.92 8.11 -6.68
CA GLY A 102 5.12 6.98 -7.14
C GLY A 102 5.98 5.73 -7.30
N CYS A 103 5.38 4.56 -7.07
CA CYS A 103 5.99 3.28 -7.45
C CYS A 103 4.96 2.47 -8.22
N GLN A 104 5.40 1.81 -9.28
CA GLN A 104 4.59 0.88 -10.04
C GLN A 104 5.29 -0.47 -10.07
N LEU A 105 4.56 -1.51 -9.66
CA LEU A 105 5.01 -2.90 -9.67
C LEU A 105 4.09 -3.68 -10.60
N ARG A 106 4.67 -4.57 -11.41
CA ARG A 106 3.92 -5.50 -12.26
C ARG A 106 4.00 -6.90 -11.70
N ARG A 107 2.86 -7.57 -11.62
CA ARG A 107 2.73 -8.93 -11.11
C ARG A 107 1.85 -9.75 -12.02
N THR A 108 1.90 -11.05 -11.81
CA THR A 108 0.89 -11.99 -12.29
C THR A 108 0.12 -12.51 -11.09
N ALA A 109 -1.15 -12.81 -11.29
CA ALA A 109 -2.00 -13.33 -10.22
C ALA A 109 -2.83 -14.51 -10.68
N SER A 110 -3.03 -15.45 -9.76
CA SER A 110 -3.97 -16.54 -9.90
C SER A 110 -5.07 -16.40 -8.84
N ILE A 111 -6.26 -16.89 -9.13
CA ILE A 111 -7.38 -16.90 -8.19
C ILE A 111 -7.84 -18.35 -7.95
N ASP A 112 -7.93 -18.74 -6.68
CA ASP A 112 -8.54 -20.00 -6.24
C ASP A 112 -9.53 -19.70 -5.11
N ARG A 113 -10.81 -20.02 -5.31
CA ARG A 113 -11.87 -19.91 -4.28
C ARG A 113 -11.87 -18.58 -3.52
N GLY A 114 -11.80 -17.46 -4.25
CA GLY A 114 -11.79 -16.11 -3.66
C GLY A 114 -10.46 -15.70 -3.02
N VAL A 115 -9.40 -16.49 -3.18
CA VAL A 115 -8.03 -16.15 -2.76
C VAL A 115 -7.21 -15.80 -3.99
N ILE A 116 -6.68 -14.58 -4.03
CA ILE A 116 -5.80 -14.10 -5.08
C ILE A 116 -4.36 -14.24 -4.61
N GLY A 117 -3.58 -15.08 -5.28
CA GLY A 117 -2.14 -15.22 -5.06
C GLY A 117 -1.35 -14.48 -6.13
N LEU A 118 -0.50 -13.54 -5.71
CA LEU A 118 0.46 -12.83 -6.56
C LEU A 118 1.75 -13.66 -6.71
N ASP A 119 2.37 -13.61 -7.89
CA ASP A 119 3.67 -14.26 -8.17
C ASP A 119 4.84 -13.70 -7.35
N ALA A 120 4.74 -12.45 -6.92
CA ALA A 120 5.67 -11.81 -5.99
C ALA A 120 4.93 -10.76 -5.14
N ALA A 121 5.47 -10.47 -3.95
CA ALA A 121 4.84 -9.51 -3.05
C ALA A 121 4.85 -8.09 -3.63
N VAL A 122 3.98 -7.24 -3.09
CA VAL A 122 3.98 -5.79 -3.28
C VAL A 122 4.14 -5.10 -1.94
N ALA A 123 4.71 -3.90 -1.93
CA ALA A 123 4.94 -3.12 -0.72
C ALA A 123 4.30 -1.73 -0.80
N GLU A 124 3.74 -1.30 0.33
CA GLU A 124 3.15 0.02 0.53
C GLU A 124 4.09 0.97 1.30
N TYR A 125 3.78 2.28 1.33
CA TYR A 125 4.50 3.29 2.15
C TYR A 125 4.37 3.05 3.65
N LEU A 126 3.18 2.64 4.08
CA LEU A 126 2.99 2.07 5.41
C LEU A 126 3.73 0.73 5.44
N PRO A 127 4.14 0.20 6.61
CA PRO A 127 4.92 -1.04 6.71
C PRO A 127 4.11 -2.30 6.37
N ARG A 128 3.39 -2.26 5.24
CA ARG A 128 2.55 -3.31 4.69
C ARG A 128 3.24 -3.88 3.45
N THR A 129 3.41 -5.19 3.46
CA THR A 129 3.92 -5.96 2.32
C THR A 129 3.14 -7.26 2.29
N TYR A 130 2.67 -7.65 1.10
CA TYR A 130 1.79 -8.79 0.96
C TYR A 130 1.83 -9.36 -0.45
N ASN A 131 1.51 -10.64 -0.57
CA ASN A 131 1.38 -11.33 -1.85
C ASN A 131 0.03 -12.06 -2.01
N THR A 132 -0.84 -12.01 -0.99
CA THR A 132 -2.12 -12.71 -0.99
C THR A 132 -3.24 -11.73 -0.65
N LEU A 133 -4.32 -11.76 -1.43
CA LEU A 133 -5.52 -10.96 -1.21
C LEU A 133 -6.73 -11.89 -1.12
N TYR A 134 -7.68 -11.58 -0.24
CA TYR A 134 -8.99 -12.21 -0.19
C TYR A 134 -10.01 -11.34 -0.92
N VAL A 135 -10.86 -11.96 -1.73
CA VAL A 135 -12.08 -11.35 -2.24
C VAL A 135 -13.16 -11.58 -1.19
N ILE A 136 -13.60 -10.51 -0.54
CA ILE A 136 -14.56 -10.58 0.57
C ILE A 136 -15.83 -9.81 0.25
N ARG A 137 -16.95 -10.21 0.86
CA ARG A 137 -18.23 -9.51 0.78
C ARG A 137 -18.65 -9.04 2.16
N VAL A 138 -18.81 -7.73 2.32
CA VAL A 138 -19.24 -7.10 3.56
C VAL A 138 -20.46 -6.24 3.25
N HIS A 139 -21.58 -6.50 3.95
CA HIS A 139 -22.86 -5.82 3.72
C HIS A 139 -23.30 -5.76 2.24
N GLY A 140 -23.03 -6.81 1.47
CA GLY A 140 -23.38 -6.91 0.05
C GLY A 140 -22.40 -6.25 -0.92
N ALA A 141 -21.47 -5.43 -0.44
CA ALA A 141 -20.39 -4.86 -1.24
C ALA A 141 -19.15 -5.77 -1.25
N VAL A 142 -18.39 -5.72 -2.33
CA VAL A 142 -17.22 -6.58 -2.55
C VAL A 142 -15.93 -5.77 -2.41
N TYR A 143 -14.95 -6.37 -1.74
CA TYR A 143 -13.66 -5.75 -1.44
C TYR A 143 -12.50 -6.73 -1.65
N LEU A 144 -11.28 -6.20 -1.78
CA LEU A 144 -10.06 -6.99 -1.62
C LEU A 144 -9.42 -6.70 -0.26
N LEU A 145 -9.06 -7.74 0.47
CA LEU A 145 -8.42 -7.65 1.79
C LEU A 145 -7.05 -8.32 1.74
N PRO A 146 -5.94 -7.60 1.98
CA PRO A 146 -4.65 -8.23 2.20
C PRO A 146 -4.69 -9.24 3.34
N ALA A 147 -4.18 -10.43 3.09
CA ALA A 147 -4.14 -11.55 4.02
C ALA A 147 -3.57 -11.19 5.39
N GLU A 148 -2.53 -10.37 5.40
CA GLU A 148 -1.75 -9.91 6.54
C GLU A 148 -2.56 -9.00 7.47
N TRP A 149 -3.70 -8.48 7.02
CA TRP A 149 -4.59 -7.65 7.83
C TRP A 149 -5.86 -8.36 8.26
N LEU A 150 -5.99 -9.66 7.99
CA LEU A 150 -7.20 -10.39 8.30
C LEU A 150 -7.61 -10.23 9.78
N SER A 151 -6.67 -10.42 10.71
CA SER A 151 -6.98 -10.31 12.15
C SER A 151 -7.33 -8.89 12.59
N ASP A 152 -6.73 -7.86 12.00
CA ASP A 152 -7.07 -6.46 12.31
C ASP A 152 -8.42 -6.09 11.70
N PHE A 153 -8.70 -6.57 10.49
CA PHE A 153 -9.98 -6.41 9.82
C PHE A 153 -11.11 -7.06 10.61
N GLU A 154 -10.98 -8.33 11.02
CA GLU A 154 -11.98 -9.05 11.82
C GLU A 154 -12.27 -8.32 13.13
N ARG A 155 -11.22 -7.89 13.85
CA ARG A 155 -11.37 -7.13 15.09
C ARG A 155 -12.14 -5.82 14.91
N GLU A 156 -11.87 -5.08 13.84
CA GLU A 156 -12.52 -3.79 13.56
C GLU A 156 -13.93 -3.97 12.97
N LEU A 157 -14.18 -5.07 12.27
CA LEU A 157 -15.50 -5.45 11.78
C LEU A 157 -16.42 -5.78 12.95
N ASP A 158 -15.93 -6.58 13.92
CA ASP A 158 -16.67 -6.94 15.14
C ASP A 158 -16.98 -5.73 16.04
N ALA A 159 -16.12 -4.71 16.00
CA ALA A 159 -16.31 -3.48 16.76
C ALA A 159 -17.37 -2.53 16.15
N ASP A 160 -17.84 -2.80 14.92
CA ASP A 160 -18.80 -1.96 14.16
C ASP A 160 -18.43 -0.47 14.12
N ALA A 161 -17.12 -0.18 14.14
CA ALA A 161 -16.60 1.19 14.26
C ALA A 161 -16.32 1.86 12.90
N GLY A 162 -16.58 1.15 11.78
CA GLY A 162 -16.19 1.57 10.43
C GLY A 162 -14.67 1.57 10.18
N GLY A 163 -13.86 1.19 11.17
CA GLY A 163 -12.40 1.12 11.08
C GLY A 163 -11.89 0.07 10.10
N TRP A 164 -12.69 -0.95 9.81
CA TRP A 164 -12.33 -2.02 8.87
C TRP A 164 -12.10 -1.51 7.44
N GLU A 165 -12.69 -0.36 7.08
CA GLU A 165 -12.58 0.24 5.75
C GLU A 165 -11.14 0.61 5.37
N TRP A 166 -10.27 0.86 6.36
CA TRP A 166 -8.85 1.21 6.16
C TRP A 166 -7.97 0.02 5.75
N TYR A 167 -8.55 -1.19 5.77
CA TYR A 167 -7.87 -2.45 5.50
C TYR A 167 -8.26 -3.06 4.16
N VAL A 168 -9.15 -2.41 3.41
CA VAL A 168 -9.70 -3.00 2.19
C VAL A 168 -9.49 -2.13 0.95
N PHE A 169 -9.43 -2.78 -0.19
CA PHE A 169 -9.49 -2.15 -1.50
C PHE A 169 -10.92 -2.21 -2.02
N ARG A 170 -11.42 -1.09 -2.52
CA ARG A 170 -12.76 -0.96 -3.12
C ARG A 170 -12.64 -0.96 -4.62
N ARG A 171 -13.62 -1.51 -5.31
CA ARG A 171 -13.69 -1.39 -6.78
C ARG A 171 -13.87 0.09 -7.14
N GLY A 172 -12.94 0.64 -7.92
CA GLY A 172 -12.97 2.04 -8.33
C GLY A 172 -13.99 2.21 -9.45
N ASN A 173 -15.24 2.55 -9.10
CA ASN A 173 -16.28 2.83 -10.09
C ASN A 173 -16.45 4.31 -10.42
N ASP A 174 -15.90 5.23 -9.63
CA ASP A 174 -16.21 6.65 -9.81
C ASP A 174 -14.95 7.48 -10.08
N ALA A 175 -14.74 7.82 -11.36
CA ALA A 175 -13.82 8.87 -11.78
C ALA A 175 -14.19 10.27 -11.22
N ASN A 176 -15.36 10.38 -10.58
CA ASN A 176 -15.92 11.58 -9.97
C ASN A 176 -16.20 11.42 -8.47
N GLU A 177 -15.78 10.35 -7.79
CA GLU A 177 -15.87 10.34 -6.33
C GLU A 177 -14.90 11.42 -5.84
N PRO A 178 -15.38 12.53 -5.25
CA PRO A 178 -14.46 13.47 -4.64
C PRO A 178 -13.66 12.70 -3.62
N SER A 179 -12.36 12.98 -3.54
CA SER A 179 -11.43 12.49 -2.51
C SER A 179 -11.84 13.01 -1.13
N ASN A 180 -13.05 12.67 -0.70
CA ASN A 180 -13.66 12.97 0.57
C ASN A 180 -13.82 11.62 1.26
N ALA A 181 -12.71 10.92 1.51
CA ALA A 181 -12.65 10.24 2.78
C ALA A 181 -12.92 11.35 3.81
N PRO A 182 -14.00 11.30 4.60
CA PRO A 182 -14.09 12.22 5.70
C PRO A 182 -12.80 12.00 6.48
N GLU A 183 -12.03 13.06 6.72
CA GLU A 183 -11.28 13.13 7.96
C GLU A 183 -12.33 12.90 9.05
N HIS A 184 -12.55 11.64 9.42
CA HIS A 184 -13.09 11.29 10.72
C HIS A 184 -12.01 11.69 11.70
N ALA A 185 -11.92 13.02 11.89
CA ALA A 185 -11.31 13.63 13.03
C ALA A 185 -11.90 12.90 14.24
N SER A 186 -11.02 12.16 14.90
CA SER A 186 -11.02 11.96 16.34
C SER A 186 -12.35 12.33 16.98
N ARG A 187 -13.33 11.41 17.00
CA ARG A 187 -14.35 11.46 18.04
C ARG A 187 -13.61 11.23 19.33
N ALA A 188 -13.22 12.34 19.94
CA ALA A 188 -12.66 12.42 21.25
C ALA A 188 -13.51 11.55 22.18
N PHE A 189 -12.83 10.63 22.85
CA PHE A 189 -13.26 10.05 24.11
C PHE A 189 -13.84 11.16 25.00
N SER A 190 -15.16 11.23 25.07
CA SER A 190 -15.85 11.79 26.23
C SER A 190 -16.07 10.64 27.20
N ASN A 191 -15.02 10.34 27.96
CA ASN A 191 -15.16 9.62 29.21
C ASN A 191 -15.80 10.57 30.23
N GLY A 192 -16.93 10.14 30.79
CA GLY A 192 -17.39 10.60 32.10
C GLY A 192 -18.76 11.26 32.14
N GLN A 193 -19.77 10.51 32.55
CA GLN A 193 -20.28 10.62 33.92
C GLN A 193 -21.28 9.50 34.24
N SER A 194 -20.79 8.56 35.03
CA SER A 194 -21.58 7.78 35.97
C SER A 194 -22.08 8.71 37.07
N THR A 195 -23.38 8.79 37.28
CA THR A 195 -23.94 9.06 38.62
C THR A 195 -25.25 8.30 38.83
N ALA A 196 -25.14 7.35 39.75
CA ALA A 196 -26.05 7.08 40.86
C ALA A 196 -27.49 6.61 40.57
N ARG A 197 -27.64 5.31 40.80
CA ARG A 197 -28.83 4.65 41.38
C ARG A 197 -28.93 5.02 42.87
N ALA A 198 -30.06 5.57 43.31
CA ALA A 198 -30.56 5.46 44.69
C ALA A 198 -32.02 5.94 44.74
N GLY A 199 -32.94 5.07 45.18
CA GLY A 199 -34.37 5.33 45.34
C GLY A 199 -35.21 4.26 44.69
#